data_AF-A0A7V2PD49-F1
#
_entry.id   AF-A0A7V2PD49-F1
#
_cell.length_a   1.000
_cell.length_b   1.000
_cell.length_c   1.000
_cell.angle_alpha   90.00
_cell.angle_beta   90.00
_cell.angle_gamma   90.00
#
_symmetry.space_group_name_H-M   'P 1'
#
loop_
_entity.id
_entity.type
_entity.pdbx_description
1 polymer ?
#
loop_
_entity_poly.entity_id
_entity_poly.type
_entity_poly.pdbx_seq_one_letter_code
_entity_poly.pdbx_strand_id
1 'polypeptide(L)'
;MSDQTKGDRFRLLLYERRVKRFRQPALTLTLLFWVLWYLVKENYLEWPPPPNAPWLMAGGLVTLIFWLFTLIAPRMAYAQPHADHLRLQTPIYRLKISYRRIHNTRPIDFAKTFPPASVRRSDRWLLRPFFGATALGVDVNEWPLRPSVLRLFFNRYFLAPDQPSFVLLVQDWMALSNQLSSMMDAWRGITRERPRGPGIGVADILRDD
;
A
#
# COMPACT_ATOMS: atom_id res chain seq x y z
N MET A 1 -20.78 -24.63 -3.68
CA MET A 1 -19.87 -23.57 -4.16
C MET A 1 -19.40 -22.79 -2.94
N SER A 2 -18.13 -22.94 -2.55
CA SER A 2 -17.59 -22.28 -1.36
C SER A 2 -17.60 -20.78 -1.56
N ASP A 3 -18.29 -20.08 -0.66
CA ASP A 3 -18.37 -18.64 -0.52
C ASP A 3 -16.97 -18.05 -0.31
N GLN A 4 -16.20 -17.88 -1.40
CA GLN A 4 -14.87 -17.28 -1.35
C GLN A 4 -15.03 -15.79 -1.13
N THR A 5 -15.29 -15.43 0.13
CA THR A 5 -15.39 -14.05 0.58
C THR A 5 -14.08 -13.28 0.40
N LYS A 6 -12.96 -13.95 0.10
CA LYS A 6 -11.60 -13.40 -0.01
C LYS A 6 -10.87 -13.92 -1.24
N GLY A 7 -10.37 -13.01 -2.08
CA GLY A 7 -9.46 -13.32 -3.18
C GLY A 7 -7.99 -13.40 -2.75
N ASP A 8 -7.08 -13.59 -3.69
CA ASP A 8 -5.65 -13.72 -3.43
C ASP A 8 -4.98 -12.40 -3.06
N ARG A 9 -3.81 -12.49 -2.41
CA ARG A 9 -3.01 -11.34 -2.02
C ARG A 9 -1.96 -11.04 -3.07
N PHE A 10 -2.11 -9.90 -3.74
CA PHE A 10 -1.18 -9.41 -4.74
C PHE A 10 -0.21 -8.40 -4.14
N ARG A 11 1.09 -8.72 -4.14
CA ARG A 11 2.12 -7.88 -3.52
C ARG A 11 2.37 -6.61 -4.32
N LEU A 12 2.55 -5.49 -3.61
CA LEU A 12 2.82 -4.18 -4.19
C LEU A 12 4.33 -3.98 -4.40
N LEU A 13 4.78 -4.08 -5.66
CA LEU A 13 6.21 -4.09 -6.02
C LEU A 13 6.92 -2.77 -5.70
N LEU A 14 6.18 -1.65 -5.73
CA LEU A 14 6.75 -0.33 -5.48
C LEU A 14 7.28 -0.17 -4.05
N TYR A 15 6.58 -0.74 -3.07
CA TYR A 15 6.98 -0.68 -1.66
C TYR A 15 8.19 -1.56 -1.38
N GLU A 16 8.22 -2.75 -1.98
CA GLU A 16 9.34 -3.68 -1.83
C GLU A 16 10.66 -3.04 -2.21
N ARG A 17 10.71 -2.37 -3.38
CA ARG A 17 11.93 -1.73 -3.85
C ARG A 17 12.33 -0.51 -3.02
N ARG A 18 11.36 0.28 -2.53
CA ARG A 18 11.63 1.47 -1.70
C ARG A 18 12.32 1.06 -0.40
N VAL A 19 11.78 0.06 0.28
CA VAL A 19 12.28 -0.38 1.58
C VAL A 19 13.61 -1.14 1.45
N LYS A 20 13.78 -1.92 0.38
CA LYS A 20 15.04 -2.65 0.11
C LYS A 20 16.27 -1.74 0.06
N ARG A 21 16.13 -0.47 -0.33
CA ARG A 21 17.21 0.53 -0.32
C ARG A 21 17.75 0.80 1.09
N PHE A 22 16.88 0.86 2.09
CA PHE A 22 17.26 1.21 3.46
C PHE A 22 17.79 0.01 4.25
N ARG A 23 17.60 -1.21 3.74
CA ARG A 23 18.03 -2.44 4.41
C ARG A 23 19.54 -2.51 4.64
N GLN A 24 20.34 -2.18 3.61
CA GLN A 24 21.81 -2.21 3.73
C GLN A 24 22.32 -1.12 4.68
N PRO A 25 21.96 0.17 4.52
CA PRO A 25 22.35 1.23 5.45
C PRO A 25 21.95 0.97 6.90
N ALA A 26 20.74 0.44 7.15
CA ALA A 26 20.26 0.17 8.50
C ALA A 26 21.14 -0.89 9.20
N LEU A 27 21.50 -1.97 8.49
CA LEU A 27 22.39 -3.00 9.03
C LEU A 27 23.79 -2.46 9.31
N THR A 28 24.35 -1.68 8.38
CA THR A 28 25.67 -1.08 8.58
C THR A 28 25.67 -0.11 9.75
N LEU A 29 24.59 0.66 9.96
CA LEU A 29 24.46 1.56 11.11
C LEU A 29 24.41 0.78 12.42
N THR A 30 23.65 -0.32 12.46
CA THR A 30 23.57 -1.19 13.64
C THR A 30 24.93 -1.76 14.00
N LEU A 31 25.65 -2.32 13.02
CA LEU A 31 26.99 -2.84 13.24
C LEU A 31 27.94 -1.74 13.70
N LEU A 32 27.90 -0.56 13.07
CA LEU A 32 28.74 0.58 13.42
C LEU A 32 28.51 1.01 14.88
N PHE A 33 27.24 1.15 15.31
CA PHE A 33 26.92 1.54 16.68
C PHE A 33 27.36 0.50 17.71
N TRP A 34 27.22 -0.80 17.40
CA TRP A 34 27.63 -1.87 18.29
C TRP A 34 29.15 -1.98 18.40
N VAL A 35 29.88 -1.84 17.28
CA VAL A 35 31.35 -1.81 17.27
C VAL A 35 31.85 -0.60 18.06
N LEU A 36 31.27 0.58 17.84
CA LEU A 36 31.66 1.79 18.56
C LEU A 36 31.38 1.67 20.07
N TRP A 37 30.23 1.10 20.44
CA TRP A 37 29.90 0.81 21.84
C TRP A 37 30.92 -0.13 22.48
N TYR A 38 31.30 -1.20 21.80
CA TYR A 38 32.30 -2.16 22.29
C TYR A 38 33.67 -1.51 22.50
N LEU A 39 34.13 -0.70 21.54
CA LEU A 39 35.43 -0.01 21.63
C LEU A 39 35.49 1.02 22.78
N VAL A 40 34.39 1.74 23.02
CA VAL A 40 34.28 2.69 24.14
C VAL A 40 34.24 1.95 25.48
N LYS A 41 33.51 0.83 25.55
CA LYS A 41 33.44 0.00 26.76
C LYS A 41 34.82 -0.56 27.16
N GLU A 42 35.63 -0.96 26.18
CA GLU A 42 36.96 -1.51 26.39
C GLU A 42 38.05 -0.43 26.56
N ASN A 43 37.64 0.85 26.67
CA ASN A 43 38.53 2.02 26.78
C ASN A 43 39.52 2.23 25.62
N TYR A 44 39.23 1.69 24.42
CA TYR A 44 40.03 1.99 23.22
C TYR A 44 39.72 3.38 22.64
N LEU A 45 38.55 3.95 22.95
CA LEU A 45 38.14 5.30 22.54
C LEU A 45 37.67 6.12 23.74
N GLU A 46 38.16 7.34 23.84
CA GLU A 46 37.79 8.31 24.88
C GLU A 46 36.45 9.04 24.59
N TRP A 47 35.93 8.87 23.37
CA TRP A 47 34.70 9.52 22.91
C TRP A 47 33.66 8.51 22.44
N PRO A 48 32.39 8.60 22.86
CA PRO A 48 31.81 9.50 23.88
C PRO A 48 32.22 9.14 25.32
N PRO A 49 32.06 10.06 26.30
CA PRO A 49 32.37 9.78 27.70
C PRO A 49 31.71 8.48 28.18
N PRO A 50 32.37 7.68 29.06
CA PRO A 50 31.83 6.42 29.57
C PRO A 50 30.36 6.45 30.05
N PRO A 51 29.87 7.50 30.76
CA PRO A 51 28.46 7.57 31.14
C PRO A 51 27.48 7.62 29.95
N ASN A 52 27.96 8.00 28.76
CA ASN A 52 27.16 8.10 27.54
C ASN A 52 27.25 6.85 26.65
N ALA A 53 28.13 5.89 26.96
CA ALA A 53 28.25 4.64 26.21
C ALA A 53 26.91 3.89 26.03
N PRO A 54 26.00 3.82 27.03
CA PRO A 54 24.69 3.18 26.85
C PRO A 54 23.85 3.76 25.71
N TRP A 55 24.03 5.03 25.34
CA TRP A 55 23.31 5.64 24.21
C TRP A 55 23.74 5.08 22.85
N LEU A 56 25.00 4.67 22.70
CA LEU A 56 25.47 3.99 21.49
C LEU A 56 24.82 2.63 21.34
N MET A 57 24.70 1.88 22.44
CA MET A 57 23.97 0.61 22.48
C MET A 57 22.48 0.82 22.13
N ALA A 58 21.84 1.84 22.72
CA ALA A 58 20.46 2.18 22.42
C ALA A 58 20.26 2.58 20.94
N GLY A 59 21.18 3.37 20.36
CA GLY A 59 21.16 3.70 18.93
C GLY A 59 21.32 2.47 18.03
N GLY A 60 22.21 1.55 18.41
CA GLY A 60 22.34 0.24 17.77
C GLY A 60 21.05 -0.58 17.82
N LEU A 61 20.39 -0.63 18.98
CA LEU A 61 19.12 -1.34 19.15
C LEU A 61 17.99 -0.71 18.31
N VAL A 62 17.88 0.62 18.30
CA VAL A 62 16.87 1.33 17.49
C VAL A 62 17.08 1.08 16.00
N THR A 63 18.32 1.13 15.53
CA THR A 63 18.65 0.84 14.11
C THR A 63 18.42 -0.63 13.76
N LEU A 64 18.64 -1.55 14.70
CA LEU A 64 18.34 -2.98 14.52
C LEU A 64 16.83 -3.21 14.39
N ILE A 65 16.03 -2.58 15.25
CA ILE A 65 14.55 -2.63 15.16
C ILE A 65 14.10 -2.04 13.81
N PHE A 66 14.69 -0.92 13.38
CA PHE A 66 14.41 -0.33 12.09
C PHE A 66 14.80 -1.26 10.92
N TRP A 67 15.95 -1.92 11.01
CA TRP A 67 16.37 -2.93 10.03
C TRP A 67 15.37 -4.09 9.96
N LEU A 68 14.92 -4.61 11.11
CA LEU A 68 13.91 -5.67 11.17
C LEU A 68 12.59 -5.21 10.54
N PHE A 69 12.16 -3.97 10.81
CA PHE A 69 11.01 -3.36 10.17
C PHE A 69 11.15 -3.34 8.64
N THR A 70 12.35 -3.05 8.11
CA THR A 70 12.58 -3.06 6.65
C THR A 70 12.45 -4.46 6.03
N LEU A 71 12.60 -5.54 6.80
CA LEU A 71 12.39 -6.92 6.32
C LEU A 71 10.91 -7.31 6.25
N ILE A 72 10.10 -6.80 7.17
CA ILE A 72 8.70 -7.18 7.33
C ILE A 72 7.79 -6.27 6.51
N ALA A 73 8.06 -4.97 6.48
CA ALA A 73 7.21 -3.97 5.82
C ALA A 73 6.87 -4.30 4.36
N PRO A 74 7.80 -4.73 3.48
CA PRO A 74 7.48 -5.10 2.10
C PRO A 74 6.42 -6.19 1.97
N ARG A 75 6.44 -7.16 2.88
CA ARG A 75 5.51 -8.31 2.86
C ARG A 75 4.10 -7.93 3.30
N MET A 76 3.96 -6.82 4.02
CA MET A 76 2.67 -6.30 4.46
C MET A 76 1.98 -5.45 3.39
N ALA A 77 2.68 -5.03 2.34
CA ALA A 77 2.12 -4.22 1.27
C ALA A 77 1.46 -5.10 0.19
N TYR A 78 0.13 -5.20 0.22
CA TYR A 78 -0.63 -6.02 -0.73
C TYR A 78 -1.99 -5.44 -1.09
N ALA A 79 -2.47 -5.75 -2.30
CA ALA A 79 -3.83 -5.56 -2.75
C ALA A 79 -4.57 -6.91 -2.67
N GLN A 80 -5.76 -6.93 -2.08
CA GLN A 80 -6.58 -8.12 -1.97
C GLN A 80 -8.04 -7.78 -2.30
N PRO A 81 -8.63 -8.39 -3.33
CA PRO A 81 -10.07 -8.30 -3.58
C PRO A 81 -10.83 -9.08 -2.49
N HIS A 82 -11.96 -8.53 -2.05
CA HIS A 82 -12.83 -9.11 -1.04
C HIS A 82 -14.28 -8.93 -1.51
N ALA A 83 -15.21 -9.79 -1.09
CA ALA A 83 -16.59 -9.82 -1.61
C ALA A 83 -17.28 -8.44 -1.76
N ASP A 84 -17.08 -7.49 -0.84
CA ASP A 84 -17.71 -6.16 -0.88
C ASP A 84 -16.76 -4.99 -1.21
N HIS A 85 -15.45 -5.22 -1.15
CA HIS A 85 -14.46 -4.14 -1.23
C HIS A 85 -13.09 -4.63 -1.69
N LEU A 86 -12.36 -3.74 -2.37
CA LEU A 86 -10.93 -3.90 -2.59
C LEU A 86 -10.17 -3.42 -1.36
N ARG A 87 -9.35 -4.29 -0.77
CA ARG A 87 -8.47 -3.93 0.34
C ARG A 87 -7.08 -3.62 -0.19
N LEU A 88 -6.65 -2.39 0.00
CA LEU A 88 -5.28 -1.95 -0.22
C LEU A 88 -4.58 -1.82 1.13
N GLN A 89 -3.68 -2.75 1.41
CA GLN A 89 -2.87 -2.73 2.62
C GLN A 89 -1.48 -2.21 2.30
N THR A 90 -1.07 -1.16 3.00
CA THR A 90 0.33 -0.71 3.08
C THR A 90 0.88 -1.03 4.47
N PRO A 91 2.19 -0.89 4.71
CA PRO A 91 2.78 -1.20 6.02
C PRO A 91 2.20 -0.34 7.15
N ILE A 92 1.77 0.89 6.83
CA ILE A 92 1.32 1.90 7.80
C ILE A 92 -0.21 2.02 7.80
N TYR A 93 -0.84 1.96 6.61
CA TYR A 93 -2.27 2.26 6.45
C TYR A 93 -3.02 1.17 5.68
N ARG A 94 -4.26 0.91 6.12
CA ARG A 94 -5.18 -0.04 5.49
C ARG A 94 -6.34 0.73 4.89
N LEU A 95 -6.41 0.77 3.56
CA LEU A 95 -7.51 1.41 2.84
C LEU A 95 -8.49 0.33 2.33
N LYS A 96 -9.78 0.54 2.59
CA LYS A 96 -10.86 -0.29 2.04
C LYS A 96 -11.64 0.54 1.04
N ILE A 97 -11.73 0.07 -0.20
CA ILE A 97 -12.44 0.74 -1.29
C ILE A 97 -13.66 -0.12 -1.65
N SER A 98 -14.86 0.37 -1.35
CA SER A 98 -16.09 -0.34 -1.71
C SER A 98 -16.25 -0.45 -3.23
N TYR A 99 -16.76 -1.59 -3.71
CA TYR A 99 -17.05 -1.81 -5.12
C TYR A 99 -18.06 -0.83 -5.71
N ARG A 100 -18.94 -0.24 -4.89
CA ARG A 100 -19.84 0.84 -5.32
C ARG A 100 -19.10 2.07 -5.85
N ARG A 101 -17.87 2.32 -5.37
CA ARG A 101 -17.05 3.47 -5.79
C ARG A 101 -16.20 3.17 -7.02
N ILE A 102 -15.94 1.89 -7.31
CA ILE A 102 -15.12 1.46 -8.44
C ILE A 102 -16.04 1.35 -9.66
N HIS A 103 -15.81 2.18 -10.67
CA HIS A 103 -16.61 2.12 -11.91
C HIS A 103 -15.86 1.41 -13.04
N ASN A 104 -14.52 1.45 -13.05
CA ASN A 104 -13.73 0.84 -14.11
C ASN A 104 -12.39 0.30 -13.60
N THR A 105 -11.89 -0.73 -14.27
CA THR A 105 -10.56 -1.31 -14.04
C THR A 105 -9.88 -1.51 -15.38
N ARG A 106 -8.70 -0.91 -15.55
CA ARG A 106 -8.01 -0.92 -16.85
C ARG A 106 -6.51 -1.17 -16.71
N PRO A 107 -5.87 -1.84 -17.68
CA PRO A 107 -4.42 -1.89 -17.73
C PRO A 107 -3.88 -0.49 -18.02
N ILE A 108 -2.89 -0.08 -17.23
CA ILE A 108 -2.21 1.21 -17.37
C ILE A 108 -0.74 0.94 -17.64
N ASP A 109 -0.22 1.54 -18.70
CA ASP A 109 1.21 1.60 -18.95
C ASP A 109 1.86 2.59 -17.98
N PHE A 110 2.69 2.06 -17.08
CA PHE A 110 3.27 2.85 -16.00
C PHE A 110 4.17 3.99 -16.50
N ALA A 111 4.90 3.82 -17.62
CA ALA A 111 5.73 4.88 -18.17
C ALA A 111 4.93 5.96 -18.90
N LYS A 112 3.78 5.61 -19.48
CA LYS A 112 2.89 6.62 -20.08
C LYS A 112 2.24 7.49 -19.01
N THR A 113 1.78 6.88 -17.91
CA THR A 113 1.17 7.63 -16.80
C THR A 113 2.19 8.39 -15.96
N PHE A 114 3.40 7.87 -15.81
CA PHE A 114 4.50 8.54 -15.11
C PHE A 114 5.75 8.64 -16.02
N PRO A 115 5.77 9.60 -16.96
CA PRO A 115 6.91 9.79 -17.85
C PRO A 115 8.22 9.95 -17.07
N PRO A 116 9.32 9.31 -17.47
CA PRO A 116 10.61 9.45 -16.79
C PRO A 116 11.07 10.91 -16.66
N ALA A 117 10.64 11.79 -17.57
CA ALA A 117 10.89 13.23 -17.55
C ALA A 117 10.12 13.97 -16.44
N SER A 118 8.88 13.54 -16.08
CA SER A 118 8.06 14.18 -15.04
C SER A 118 8.32 13.63 -13.63
N VAL A 119 9.01 12.49 -13.55
CA VAL A 119 9.42 11.86 -12.29
C VAL A 119 10.62 12.60 -11.68
N ARG A 120 10.55 12.88 -10.37
CA ARG A 120 11.67 13.48 -9.62
C ARG A 120 12.93 12.62 -9.76
N ARG A 121 14.09 13.26 -9.97
CA ARG A 121 15.39 12.57 -10.13
C ARG A 121 15.68 11.58 -8.98
N SER A 122 15.33 11.92 -7.75
CA SER A 122 15.46 11.07 -6.55
C SER A 122 14.68 9.76 -6.64
N ASP A 123 13.51 9.79 -7.29
CA ASP A 123 12.57 8.68 -7.39
C ASP A 123 12.80 7.86 -8.66
N ARG A 124 13.54 8.40 -9.63
CA ARG A 124 13.81 7.73 -10.91
C ARG A 124 14.47 6.37 -10.70
N TRP A 125 15.39 6.22 -9.75
CA TRP A 125 16.00 4.93 -9.41
C TRP A 125 14.99 3.90 -8.87
N LEU A 126 13.98 4.37 -8.13
CA LEU A 126 12.91 3.54 -7.59
C LEU A 126 11.99 3.04 -8.71
N LEU A 127 11.65 3.92 -9.66
CA LEU A 127 10.69 3.63 -10.73
C LEU A 127 11.30 3.01 -11.98
N ARG A 128 12.63 3.12 -12.16
CA ARG A 128 13.38 2.61 -13.33
C ARG A 128 12.98 1.21 -13.81
N PRO A 129 12.83 0.17 -12.95
CA PRO A 129 12.48 -1.18 -13.42
C PRO A 129 11.03 -1.30 -13.88
N PHE A 130 10.18 -0.33 -13.52
CA PHE A 130 8.73 -0.39 -13.71
C PHE A 130 8.27 0.47 -14.89
N PHE A 131 9.16 1.23 -15.53
CA PHE A 131 8.84 2.00 -16.75
C PHE A 131 8.51 1.14 -17.98
N GLY A 132 8.57 -0.20 -17.90
CA GLY A 132 8.02 -1.10 -18.92
C GLY A 132 6.92 -2.01 -18.38
N ALA A 133 6.51 -1.82 -17.12
CA ALA A 133 5.52 -2.67 -16.47
C ALA A 133 4.10 -2.14 -16.70
N THR A 134 3.17 -3.07 -16.84
CA THR A 134 1.73 -2.75 -16.80
C THR A 134 1.27 -2.76 -15.35
N ALA A 135 0.60 -1.70 -14.93
CA ALA A 135 -0.07 -1.59 -13.64
C ALA A 135 -1.59 -1.74 -13.84
N LEU A 136 -2.31 -2.13 -12.79
CA LEU A 136 -3.76 -2.11 -12.81
C LEU A 136 -4.26 -0.74 -12.34
N GLY A 137 -4.93 -0.01 -13.22
CA GLY A 137 -5.67 1.20 -12.89
C GLY A 137 -7.04 0.84 -12.34
N VAL A 138 -7.34 1.26 -11.11
CA VAL A 138 -8.65 1.12 -10.49
C VAL A 138 -9.28 2.50 -10.41
N ASP A 139 -10.16 2.79 -11.35
CA ASP A 139 -10.83 4.08 -11.47
C ASP A 139 -11.99 4.14 -10.48
N VAL A 140 -12.00 5.18 -9.65
CA VAL A 140 -13.03 5.42 -8.64
C VAL A 140 -13.78 6.71 -8.96
N ASN A 141 -15.07 6.78 -8.61
CA ASN A 141 -15.85 8.00 -8.84
C ASN A 141 -15.27 9.20 -8.08
N GLU A 142 -14.87 8.95 -6.83
CA GLU A 142 -14.30 9.93 -5.92
C GLU A 142 -13.27 9.26 -5.00
N TRP A 143 -12.29 10.03 -4.55
CA TRP A 143 -11.32 9.53 -3.59
C TRP A 143 -11.99 9.15 -2.27
N PRO A 144 -11.69 7.97 -1.70
CA PRO A 144 -12.27 7.52 -0.44
C PRO A 144 -11.83 8.40 0.75
N LEU A 145 -10.72 9.12 0.61
CA LEU A 145 -10.15 10.04 1.57
C LEU A 145 -9.62 11.26 0.83
N ARG A 146 -9.34 12.36 1.56
CA ARG A 146 -8.70 13.54 0.98
C ARG A 146 -7.37 13.17 0.29
N PRO A 147 -7.08 13.65 -0.93
CA PRO A 147 -5.85 13.32 -1.66
C PRO A 147 -4.56 13.58 -0.87
N SER A 148 -4.53 14.62 -0.04
CA SER A 148 -3.38 14.92 0.82
C SER A 148 -3.11 13.83 1.85
N VAL A 149 -4.16 13.26 2.44
CA VAL A 149 -4.06 12.14 3.39
C VAL A 149 -3.61 10.87 2.66
N LEU A 150 -4.17 10.62 1.48
CA LEU A 150 -3.73 9.50 0.63
C LEU A 150 -2.24 9.63 0.27
N ARG A 151 -1.76 10.82 -0.10
CA ARG A 151 -0.34 11.07 -0.43
C ARG A 151 0.61 10.92 0.77
N LEU A 152 0.11 11.01 2.00
CA LEU A 152 0.92 10.79 3.21
C LEU A 152 1.21 9.30 3.43
N PHE A 153 0.19 8.46 3.24
CA PHE A 153 0.30 7.01 3.49
C PHE A 153 0.71 6.22 2.23
N PHE A 154 0.21 6.64 1.08
CA PHE A 154 0.49 6.06 -0.23
C PHE A 154 1.54 6.91 -0.95
N ASN A 155 2.45 6.25 -1.66
CA ASN A 155 3.37 6.95 -2.54
C ASN A 155 2.58 7.68 -3.64
N ARG A 156 3.00 8.89 -4.06
CA ARG A 156 2.34 9.67 -5.13
C ARG A 156 2.07 8.87 -6.40
N TYR A 157 2.93 7.89 -6.71
CA TYR A 157 2.82 7.05 -7.91
C TYR A 157 1.74 5.94 -7.82
N PHE A 158 1.05 5.83 -6.68
CA PHE A 158 -0.19 5.04 -6.56
C PHE A 158 -1.43 5.80 -7.02
N LEU A 159 -1.32 7.12 -7.21
CA LEU A 159 -2.44 7.99 -7.54
C LEU A 159 -2.20 8.52 -8.95
N ALA A 160 -3.12 8.28 -9.86
CA ALA A 160 -3.03 8.86 -11.20
C ALA A 160 -3.11 10.40 -11.10
N PRO A 161 -2.34 11.14 -11.92
CA PRO A 161 -2.34 12.60 -11.88
C PRO A 161 -3.61 13.20 -12.48
N ASP A 162 -4.20 12.54 -13.49
CA ASP A 162 -5.23 13.14 -14.34
C ASP A 162 -6.65 12.86 -13.85
N GLN A 163 -6.86 11.75 -13.14
CA GLN A 163 -8.18 11.29 -12.72
C GLN A 163 -8.12 10.54 -11.39
N PRO A 164 -9.24 10.43 -10.63
CA PRO A 164 -9.31 9.64 -9.40
C PRO A 164 -9.15 8.15 -9.68
N SER A 165 -7.90 7.69 -9.79
CA SER A 165 -7.55 6.31 -10.13
C SER A 165 -6.36 5.83 -9.32
N PHE A 166 -6.49 4.63 -8.76
CA PHE A 166 -5.38 3.95 -8.09
C PHE A 166 -4.55 3.18 -9.10
N VAL A 167 -3.27 3.51 -9.20
CA VAL A 167 -2.29 2.77 -10.02
C VAL A 167 -1.65 1.69 -9.16
N LEU A 168 -2.10 0.45 -9.33
CA LEU A 168 -1.64 -0.70 -8.57
C LEU A 168 -0.59 -1.47 -9.35
N LEU A 169 0.67 -1.26 -8.98
CA LEU A 169 1.80 -1.98 -9.53
C LEU A 169 2.01 -3.30 -8.74
N VAL A 170 1.47 -4.39 -9.28
CA VAL A 170 1.50 -5.74 -8.70
C VAL A 170 2.25 -6.73 -9.58
N GLN A 171 2.66 -7.86 -9.00
CA GLN A 171 3.39 -8.92 -9.71
C GLN A 171 2.58 -9.55 -10.85
N ASP A 172 1.29 -9.81 -10.61
CA ASP A 172 0.36 -10.35 -11.61
C ASP A 172 -0.90 -9.47 -11.65
N TRP A 173 -0.88 -8.50 -12.56
CA TRP A 173 -1.98 -7.56 -12.73
C TRP A 173 -3.20 -8.22 -13.38
N MET A 174 -3.00 -9.25 -14.20
CA MET A 174 -4.08 -9.96 -14.90
C MET A 174 -4.89 -10.78 -13.92
N ALA A 175 -4.23 -11.55 -13.07
CA ALA A 175 -4.90 -12.32 -12.02
C ALA A 175 -5.65 -11.40 -11.05
N LEU A 176 -5.06 -10.27 -10.63
CA LEU A 176 -5.75 -9.29 -9.80
C LEU A 176 -6.99 -8.72 -10.51
N SER A 177 -6.87 -8.36 -11.79
CA SER A 177 -7.98 -7.83 -12.59
C SER A 177 -9.11 -8.84 -12.70
N ASN A 178 -8.80 -10.09 -13.04
CA ASN A 178 -9.78 -11.16 -13.21
C ASN A 178 -10.53 -11.46 -11.91
N GLN A 179 -9.82 -11.56 -10.79
CA GLN A 179 -10.44 -11.77 -9.47
C GLN A 179 -11.29 -10.57 -9.04
N LEU A 180 -10.82 -9.35 -9.29
CA LEU A 180 -11.56 -8.14 -8.96
C LEU A 180 -12.86 -8.04 -9.76
N SER A 181 -12.82 -8.27 -11.09
CA SER A 181 -14.01 -8.28 -11.93
C SER A 181 -15.00 -9.36 -11.51
N SER A 182 -14.54 -10.59 -11.27
CA SER A 182 -15.39 -11.69 -10.81
C SER A 182 -16.11 -11.37 -9.50
N MET A 183 -15.41 -10.81 -8.52
CA MET A 183 -16.01 -10.41 -7.24
C MET A 183 -16.96 -9.22 -7.36
N MET A 184 -16.62 -8.24 -8.21
CA MET A 184 -17.52 -7.11 -8.49
C MET A 184 -18.82 -7.55 -9.14
N ASP A 185 -18.78 -8.51 -10.06
CA ASP A 185 -19.98 -9.04 -10.71
C ASP A 185 -20.82 -9.89 -9.75
N ALA A 186 -20.19 -10.70 -8.91
CA ALA A 186 -20.88 -11.40 -7.81
C ALA A 186 -21.58 -10.43 -6.85
N TRP A 187 -20.89 -9.36 -6.44
CA TRP A 187 -21.45 -8.32 -5.58
C TRP A 187 -22.64 -7.58 -6.23
N ARG A 188 -22.55 -7.29 -7.54
CA ARG A 188 -23.65 -6.70 -8.30
C ARG A 188 -24.85 -7.64 -8.38
N GLY A 189 -24.64 -8.94 -8.54
CA GLY A 189 -25.68 -9.96 -8.49
C GLY A 189 -26.44 -9.94 -7.16
N ILE A 190 -25.72 -10.07 -6.06
CA ILE A 190 -26.30 -10.05 -4.70
C ILE A 190 -27.04 -8.74 -4.42
N THR A 191 -26.50 -7.61 -4.87
CA THR A 191 -27.14 -6.29 -4.65
C THR A 191 -28.43 -6.13 -5.46
N ARG A 192 -28.53 -6.75 -6.64
CA ARG A 192 -29.75 -6.74 -7.47
C ARG A 192 -30.83 -7.66 -6.92
N GLU A 193 -30.45 -8.76 -6.29
CA GLU A 193 -31.39 -9.73 -5.69
C GLU A 193 -31.97 -9.29 -4.35
N ARG A 194 -31.38 -8.29 -3.67
CA ARG A 194 -32.01 -7.71 -2.48
C ARG A 194 -33.33 -7.03 -2.91
N PRO A 195 -34.50 -7.54 -2.49
CA PRO A 195 -35.74 -6.82 -2.73
C PRO A 195 -35.56 -5.44 -2.10
N ARG A 196 -35.85 -4.38 -2.86
CA ARG A 196 -36.05 -3.06 -2.26
C ARG A 196 -37.06 -3.31 -1.14
N GLY A 197 -36.61 -3.22 0.12
CA GLY A 197 -37.45 -3.47 1.27
C GLY A 197 -38.75 -2.69 1.09
N PRO A 198 -39.90 -3.20 1.57
CA PRO A 198 -41.19 -2.56 1.37
C PRO A 198 -41.05 -1.14 1.91
N GLY A 199 -40.81 -0.19 1.00
CA GLY A 199 -40.80 1.21 1.33
C GLY A 199 -42.23 1.45 1.75
N ILE A 200 -42.42 1.77 3.03
CA ILE A 200 -43.70 2.21 3.57
C ILE A 200 -44.26 3.17 2.53
N GLY A 201 -45.25 2.69 1.79
CA GLY A 201 -45.81 3.46 0.70
C GLY A 201 -46.43 4.68 1.35
N VAL A 202 -46.33 5.85 0.72
CA VAL A 202 -47.06 7.03 1.18
C VAL A 202 -48.57 6.70 1.32
N ALA A 203 -49.06 5.71 0.56
CA ALA A 203 -50.40 5.14 0.65
C ALA A 203 -50.71 4.39 1.97
N ASP A 204 -49.71 3.82 2.66
CA ASP A 204 -49.89 3.17 3.96
C ASP A 204 -49.96 4.21 5.10
N ILE A 205 -49.32 5.38 4.93
CA ILE A 205 -49.36 6.49 5.90
C ILE A 205 -50.71 7.23 5.83
N LEU A 206 -51.37 7.24 4.67
CA LEU A 206 -52.65 7.93 4.46
C LEU A 206 -53.89 7.07 4.80
N ARG A 207 -53.70 5.84 5.30
CA ARG A 207 -54.79 4.93 5.66
C ARG A 207 -55.15 4.91 7.14
N ASP A 208 -54.40 5.63 7.98
CA ASP A 208 -54.58 5.67 9.44
C ASP A 208 -55.28 6.96 9.95
N ASP A 209 -55.90 7.75 9.07
CA ASP A 209 -56.80 8.89 9.41
C ASP A 209 -58.27 8.55 9.08
#